data_AF-A0A7S2AE15-F1
#
_entry.id   AF-A0A7S2AE15-F1
#
_cell.length_a   1.000
_cell.length_b   1.000
_cell.length_c   1.000
_cell.angle_alpha   90.00
_cell.angle_beta   90.00
_cell.angle_gamma   90.00
#
_symmetry.space_group_name_H-M   'P 1'
#
loop_
_entity.id
_entity.type
_entity.pdbx_description
1 polymer ?
#
loop_
_entity_poly.entity_id
_entity_poly.type
_entity_poly.pdbx_seq_one_letter_code
_entity_poly.pdbx_strand_id
1 'polypeptide(L)'
;QEPQNVPGLQNFKVWNPKTNPADRQHVMPVITPAFPAMNSTHNVTETTKRILLDEFRRGYEMVKSVEANRTTWSEVHDPFPYFTHFRNFLSLEILANTDEVYQKFSGWIESKLRILTKQLEAIPGMIIHPNPEQYDLSGSDPEWQLGCGMFIAMAFYKDRGAFIGQTVDLRPALSQFVDVISQWNEKDNYTGQFLLRLKQIRSSQLPAYALDAEEQKRRARP
;
A
#
# COMPACT_ATOMS: atom_id res chain seq x y z
N GLN A 1 -1.20 -32.71 11.42
CA GLN A 1 -1.11 -33.01 12.87
C GLN A 1 -1.32 -31.69 13.59
N GLU A 2 -2.33 -31.59 14.45
CA GLU A 2 -2.43 -30.44 15.35
C GLU A 2 -1.23 -30.47 16.30
N PRO A 3 -0.56 -29.34 16.56
CA PRO A 3 0.58 -29.32 17.48
C PRO A 3 0.10 -29.80 18.85
N GLN A 4 0.66 -30.93 19.30
CA GLN A 4 0.32 -31.51 20.60
C GLN A 4 0.62 -30.51 21.71
N ASN A 5 -0.24 -30.48 22.72
CA ASN A 5 -0.11 -29.62 23.90
C ASN A 5 1.21 -29.89 24.64
N VAL A 6 2.27 -29.16 24.30
CA VAL A 6 3.52 -29.15 25.05
C VAL A 6 3.33 -28.27 26.29
N PRO A 7 3.60 -28.76 27.51
CA PRO A 7 3.57 -27.94 28.72
C PRO A 7 4.42 -26.67 28.57
N GLY A 8 3.85 -25.50 28.86
CA GLY A 8 4.51 -24.19 28.68
C GLY A 8 4.17 -23.47 27.36
N LEU A 9 3.59 -24.15 26.36
CA LEU A 9 3.23 -23.55 25.08
C LEU A 9 1.73 -23.23 24.92
N GLN A 10 0.91 -23.51 25.94
CA GLN A 10 -0.56 -23.40 25.91
C GLN A 10 -1.09 -21.96 25.79
N ASN A 11 -0.29 -20.96 26.19
CA ASN A 11 -0.71 -19.55 26.17
C ASN A 11 -0.38 -18.83 24.86
N PHE A 12 0.33 -19.48 23.93
CA PHE A 12 0.67 -18.85 22.65
C PHE A 12 -0.51 -18.93 21.68
N LYS A 13 -0.84 -17.79 21.07
CA LYS A 13 -1.80 -17.75 19.96
C LYS A 13 -1.14 -18.36 18.73
N VAL A 14 -1.71 -19.44 18.23
CA VAL A 14 -1.31 -20.10 16.97
C VAL A 14 -2.38 -19.79 15.93
N TRP A 15 -1.95 -19.43 14.72
CA TRP A 15 -2.87 -19.16 13.62
C TRP A 15 -3.75 -20.38 13.34
N ASN A 16 -5.07 -20.21 13.45
CA ASN A 16 -6.04 -21.27 13.20
C ASN A 16 -7.39 -20.72 12.71
N PRO A 17 -7.70 -20.78 11.41
CA PRO A 17 -8.93 -20.22 10.85
C PRO A 17 -10.20 -21.00 11.23
N LYS A 18 -10.05 -22.23 11.74
CA LYS A 18 -11.20 -23.04 12.21
C LYS A 18 -11.72 -22.50 13.54
N THR A 19 -10.81 -22.14 14.45
CA THR A 19 -11.15 -21.72 15.82
C THR A 19 -11.15 -20.21 16.01
N ASN A 20 -10.34 -19.47 15.24
CA ASN A 20 -10.23 -18.02 15.35
C ASN A 20 -10.90 -17.30 14.15
N PRO A 21 -12.00 -16.54 14.38
CA PRO A 21 -12.66 -15.77 13.32
C PRO A 21 -11.77 -14.73 12.63
N ALA A 22 -10.80 -14.13 13.34
CA ALA A 22 -9.89 -13.15 12.75
C ALA A 22 -8.96 -13.82 11.72
N ASP A 23 -8.45 -15.01 12.04
CA ASP A 23 -7.60 -15.78 11.14
C ASP A 23 -8.35 -16.25 9.89
N ARG A 24 -9.66 -16.51 10.02
CA ARG A 24 -10.54 -16.87 8.90
C ARG A 24 -10.71 -15.74 7.89
N GLN A 25 -10.51 -14.49 8.29
CA GLN A 25 -10.60 -13.33 7.40
C GLN A 25 -9.31 -13.11 6.58
N HIS A 26 -8.24 -13.87 6.82
CA HIS A 26 -7.00 -13.74 6.03
C HIS A 26 -7.20 -14.29 4.62
N VAL A 27 -6.94 -13.45 3.61
CA VAL A 27 -7.30 -13.72 2.21
C VAL A 27 -6.24 -14.47 1.41
N MET A 28 -4.99 -14.48 1.90
CA MET A 28 -3.83 -15.13 1.27
C MET A 28 -2.79 -15.53 2.35
N PRO A 29 -3.08 -16.49 3.25
CA PRO A 29 -2.22 -16.79 4.39
C PRO A 29 -0.93 -17.54 3.98
N VAL A 30 0.22 -17.07 4.48
CA VAL A 30 1.52 -17.76 4.40
C VAL A 30 2.02 -18.00 5.82
N ILE A 31 2.02 -19.26 6.24
CA ILE A 31 2.20 -19.64 7.65
C ILE A 31 3.67 -19.87 7.96
N THR A 32 4.16 -19.24 9.04
CA THR A 32 5.53 -19.46 9.52
C THR A 32 5.70 -20.90 10.00
N PRO A 33 6.82 -21.58 9.66
CA PRO A 33 7.02 -22.98 10.01
C PRO A 33 7.36 -23.20 11.49
N ALA A 34 7.95 -22.20 12.16
CA ALA A 34 8.32 -22.26 13.56
C ALA A 34 7.13 -22.00 14.50
N PHE A 35 7.13 -22.64 15.67
CA PHE A 35 6.14 -22.42 16.70
C PHE A 35 6.41 -21.10 17.48
N PRO A 36 5.36 -20.33 17.86
CA PRO A 36 3.97 -20.48 17.44
C PRO A 36 3.79 -20.08 15.97
N ALA A 37 3.08 -20.91 15.20
CA ALA A 37 2.86 -20.65 13.79
C ALA A 37 1.93 -19.43 13.61
N MET A 38 2.34 -18.49 12.77
CA MET A 38 1.66 -17.21 12.53
C MET A 38 1.49 -16.95 11.04
N ASN A 39 0.51 -16.11 10.68
CA ASN A 39 0.37 -15.66 9.31
C ASN A 39 1.29 -14.46 9.02
N SER A 40 2.27 -14.65 8.13
CA SER A 40 3.22 -13.61 7.72
C SER A 40 2.59 -12.56 6.79
N THR A 41 1.50 -12.92 6.11
CA THR A 41 0.81 -12.08 5.12
C THR A 41 -0.54 -11.57 5.63
N HIS A 42 -0.67 -11.36 6.95
CA HIS A 42 -1.92 -10.90 7.57
C HIS A 42 -2.36 -9.49 7.12
N ASN A 43 -1.44 -8.70 6.55
CA ASN A 43 -1.74 -7.37 6.00
C ASN A 43 -2.30 -7.38 4.57
N VAL A 44 -2.33 -8.55 3.90
CA VAL A 44 -2.88 -8.65 2.55
C VAL A 44 -4.39 -8.38 2.57
N THR A 45 -4.80 -7.44 1.72
CA THR A 45 -6.20 -7.11 1.39
C THR A 45 -6.62 -7.82 0.09
N GLU A 46 -7.91 -7.84 -0.25
CA GLU A 46 -8.36 -8.41 -1.54
C GLU A 46 -7.74 -7.67 -2.74
N THR A 47 -7.51 -6.36 -2.59
CA THR A 47 -6.85 -5.49 -3.55
C THR A 47 -5.40 -5.92 -3.77
N THR A 48 -4.61 -6.00 -2.69
CA THR A 48 -3.20 -6.40 -2.82
C THR A 48 -3.07 -7.85 -3.26
N LYS A 49 -3.99 -8.73 -2.86
CA LYS A 49 -4.05 -10.12 -3.37
C LYS A 49 -4.30 -10.15 -4.87
N ARG A 50 -5.25 -9.37 -5.38
CA ARG A 50 -5.50 -9.24 -6.83
C ARG A 50 -4.24 -8.80 -7.56
N ILE A 51 -3.57 -7.75 -7.07
CA ILE A 51 -2.31 -7.24 -7.66
C ILE A 51 -1.24 -8.33 -7.68
N LEU A 52 -1.03 -9.05 -6.56
CA LEU A 52 -0.09 -10.15 -6.48
C LEU A 52 -0.41 -11.26 -7.49
N LEU A 53 -1.69 -11.65 -7.61
CA LEU A 53 -2.11 -12.67 -8.57
C LEU A 53 -1.92 -12.22 -10.03
N ASP A 54 -2.20 -10.94 -10.33
CA ASP A 54 -1.98 -10.37 -11.66
C ASP A 54 -0.48 -10.38 -12.01
N GLU A 55 0.39 -9.98 -11.08
CA GLU A 55 1.84 -10.02 -11.25
C GLU A 55 2.41 -11.44 -11.33
N PHE A 56 1.87 -12.41 -10.59
CA PHE A 56 2.27 -13.82 -10.74
C PHE A 56 1.91 -14.38 -12.11
N ARG A 57 0.74 -14.04 -12.66
CA ARG A 57 0.37 -14.44 -14.03
C ARG A 57 1.29 -13.79 -15.06
N ARG A 58 1.58 -12.49 -14.91
CA ARG A 58 2.54 -11.78 -15.78
C ARG A 58 3.92 -12.43 -15.71
N GLY A 59 4.42 -12.70 -14.51
CA GLY A 59 5.70 -13.35 -14.28
C GLY A 59 5.78 -14.74 -14.93
N TYR A 60 4.72 -15.55 -14.82
CA TYR A 60 4.64 -16.86 -15.47
C TYR A 60 4.79 -16.77 -17.00
N GLU A 61 4.04 -15.86 -17.65
CA GLU A 61 4.13 -15.70 -19.11
C GLU A 61 5.49 -15.14 -19.57
N MET A 62 6.09 -14.25 -18.77
CA MET A 62 7.43 -13.71 -19.03
C MET A 62 8.49 -14.81 -18.92
N VAL A 63 8.48 -15.62 -17.86
CA VAL A 63 9.43 -16.73 -17.69
C VAL A 63 9.30 -17.75 -18.83
N LYS A 64 8.07 -18.12 -19.21
CA LYS A 64 7.82 -18.99 -20.36
C LYS A 64 8.38 -18.41 -21.67
N SER A 65 8.30 -17.09 -21.84
CA SER A 65 8.85 -16.41 -23.00
C SER A 65 10.39 -16.39 -22.98
N VAL A 66 11.02 -16.32 -21.79
CA VAL A 66 12.48 -16.47 -21.64
C VAL A 66 12.91 -17.89 -22.02
N GLU A 67 12.22 -18.92 -21.53
CA GLU A 67 12.51 -20.32 -21.88
C GLU A 67 12.37 -20.58 -23.39
N ALA A 68 11.46 -19.87 -24.05
CA ALA A 68 11.28 -19.89 -25.51
C ALA A 68 12.25 -18.97 -26.28
N ASN A 69 13.22 -18.34 -25.61
CA ASN A 69 14.18 -17.37 -26.16
C ASN A 69 13.54 -16.17 -26.88
N ARG A 70 12.36 -15.71 -26.42
CA ARG A 70 11.63 -14.56 -27.00
C ARG A 70 11.83 -13.24 -26.26
N THR A 71 12.28 -13.30 -25.02
CA THR A 71 12.55 -12.16 -24.14
C THR A 71 13.75 -12.50 -23.25
N THR A 72 14.27 -11.52 -22.52
CA THR A 72 15.44 -11.65 -21.66
C THR A 72 15.06 -11.58 -20.19
N TRP A 73 15.93 -12.12 -19.31
CA TRP A 73 15.75 -11.96 -17.86
C TRP A 73 15.72 -10.48 -17.43
N SER A 74 16.37 -9.59 -18.17
CA SER A 74 16.32 -8.15 -17.92
C SER A 74 14.88 -7.62 -17.98
N GLU A 75 14.11 -8.03 -18.99
CA GLU A 75 12.69 -7.62 -19.14
C GLU A 75 11.77 -8.22 -18.08
N VAL A 76 12.10 -9.40 -17.53
CA VAL A 76 11.34 -10.00 -16.41
C VAL A 76 11.42 -9.09 -15.17
N HIS A 77 12.58 -8.47 -14.97
CA HIS A 77 12.87 -7.58 -13.85
C HIS A 77 12.52 -6.11 -14.11
N ASP A 78 11.90 -5.79 -15.26
CA ASP A 78 11.55 -4.41 -15.56
C ASP A 78 10.57 -3.85 -14.50
N PRO A 79 10.84 -2.64 -13.99
CA PRO A 79 9.99 -2.03 -12.99
C PRO A 79 8.60 -1.79 -13.57
N PHE A 80 7.57 -2.04 -12.75
CA PHE A 80 6.20 -1.77 -13.15
C PHE A 80 6.03 -0.26 -13.44
N PRO A 81 5.49 0.11 -14.63
CA PRO A 81 5.48 1.50 -15.08
C PRO A 81 4.34 2.32 -14.45
N TYR A 82 4.39 2.45 -13.13
CA TYR A 82 3.27 2.82 -12.26
C TYR A 82 2.57 4.12 -12.66
N PHE A 83 3.31 5.22 -12.82
CA PHE A 83 2.70 6.53 -13.09
C PHE A 83 2.17 6.67 -14.51
N THR A 84 2.67 5.85 -15.45
CA THR A 84 2.18 5.83 -16.84
C THR A 84 1.03 4.86 -17.05
N HIS A 85 0.92 3.82 -16.21
CA HIS A 85 -0.15 2.81 -16.30
C HIS A 85 -1.50 3.35 -15.82
N PHE A 86 -1.50 4.26 -14.84
CA PHE A 86 -2.72 4.80 -14.24
C PHE A 86 -2.94 6.28 -14.56
N ARG A 87 -4.19 6.74 -14.46
CA ARG A 87 -4.58 8.13 -14.79
C ARG A 87 -4.99 8.99 -13.61
N ASN A 88 -5.45 8.37 -12.52
CA ASN A 88 -5.92 9.07 -11.33
C ASN A 88 -5.21 8.49 -10.11
N PHE A 89 -4.82 9.37 -9.19
CA PHE A 89 -4.07 9.00 -7.99
C PHE A 89 -4.62 9.76 -6.79
N LEU A 90 -4.56 9.12 -5.64
CA LEU A 90 -4.61 9.77 -4.34
C LEU A 90 -3.15 9.93 -3.89
N SER A 91 -2.70 11.18 -3.77
CA SER A 91 -1.41 11.55 -3.20
C SER A 91 -1.58 11.75 -1.70
N LEU A 92 -0.68 11.14 -0.93
CA LEU A 92 -0.54 11.32 0.50
C LEU A 92 0.83 11.95 0.74
N GLU A 93 0.88 13.12 1.34
CA GLU A 93 2.13 13.78 1.74
C GLU A 93 2.17 13.83 3.26
N ILE A 94 3.21 13.24 3.85
CA ILE A 94 3.50 13.27 5.27
C ILE A 94 4.62 14.29 5.46
N LEU A 95 4.34 15.35 6.21
CA LEU A 95 5.23 16.49 6.38
C LEU A 95 5.52 16.71 7.86
N ALA A 96 6.74 17.12 8.19
CA ALA A 96 7.17 17.38 9.56
C ALA A 96 8.33 18.38 9.64
N ASN A 97 8.51 18.98 10.83
CA ASN A 97 9.54 20.00 11.07
C ASN A 97 10.82 19.47 11.72
N THR A 98 10.78 18.27 12.31
CA THR A 98 11.92 17.66 13.00
C THR A 98 11.99 16.17 12.67
N ASP A 99 13.19 15.59 12.70
CA ASP A 99 13.39 14.16 12.45
C ASP A 99 12.60 13.28 13.43
N GLU A 100 12.55 13.67 14.70
CA GLU A 100 11.79 12.93 15.71
C GLU A 100 10.31 12.86 15.35
N VAL A 101 9.70 13.99 14.99
CA VAL A 101 8.29 14.05 14.61
C VAL A 101 8.05 13.29 13.31
N TYR A 102 8.94 13.45 12.32
CA TYR A 102 8.85 12.75 11.05
C TYR A 102 8.82 11.23 11.25
N GLN A 103 9.76 10.67 12.02
CA GLN A 103 9.85 9.23 12.26
C GLN A 103 8.61 8.68 12.98
N LYS A 104 8.15 9.38 14.02
CA LYS A 104 6.97 8.93 14.79
C LYS A 104 5.68 9.05 13.98
N PHE A 105 5.49 10.17 13.28
CA PHE A 105 4.26 10.44 12.55
C PHE A 105 4.15 9.63 11.26
N SER A 106 5.25 9.51 10.50
CA SER A 106 5.27 8.66 9.29
C SER A 106 5.04 7.19 9.66
N GLY A 107 5.71 6.67 10.69
CA GLY A 107 5.49 5.31 11.19
C GLY A 107 4.06 5.08 11.69
N TRP A 108 3.45 6.08 12.36
CA TRP A 108 2.04 6.01 12.74
C TRP A 108 1.12 5.88 11.53
N ILE A 109 1.27 6.76 10.52
CA ILE A 109 0.47 6.72 9.29
C ILE A 109 0.68 5.42 8.54
N GLU A 110 1.93 4.97 8.36
CA GLU A 110 2.28 3.74 7.68
C GLU A 110 1.57 2.54 8.31
N SER A 111 1.52 2.47 9.64
CA SER A 111 0.79 1.43 10.38
C SER A 111 -0.73 1.41 10.13
N LYS A 112 -1.30 2.50 9.60
CA LYS A 112 -2.74 2.67 9.33
C LYS A 112 -3.10 2.69 7.85
N LEU A 113 -2.16 2.73 6.92
CA LEU A 113 -2.44 2.77 5.47
C LEU A 113 -3.33 1.62 4.99
N ARG A 114 -3.23 0.45 5.65
CA ARG A 114 -4.12 -0.68 5.37
C ARG A 114 -5.60 -0.35 5.63
N ILE A 115 -5.90 0.51 6.60
CA ILE A 115 -7.27 0.95 6.90
C ILE A 115 -7.81 1.79 5.75
N LEU A 116 -7.04 2.78 5.28
CA LEU A 116 -7.38 3.57 4.10
C LEU A 116 -7.59 2.68 2.87
N THR A 117 -6.68 1.73 2.63
CA THR A 117 -6.77 0.78 1.52
C THR A 117 -8.10 0.01 1.58
N LYS A 118 -8.48 -0.52 2.75
CA LYS A 118 -9.76 -1.23 2.93
C LYS A 118 -10.99 -0.34 2.75
N GLN A 119 -10.94 0.92 3.20
CA GLN A 119 -12.05 1.86 3.02
C GLN A 119 -12.26 2.21 1.54
N LEU A 120 -11.17 2.46 0.81
CA LEU A 120 -11.20 2.73 -0.61
C LEU A 120 -11.65 1.49 -1.40
N GLU A 121 -11.14 0.30 -1.06
CA GLU A 121 -11.54 -0.98 -1.65
C GLU A 121 -13.04 -1.27 -1.50
N ALA A 122 -13.67 -0.82 -0.43
CA ALA A 122 -15.10 -1.02 -0.19
C ALA A 122 -16.01 -0.18 -1.09
N ILE A 123 -15.47 0.79 -1.83
CA ILE A 123 -16.25 1.67 -2.70
C ILE A 123 -16.62 0.92 -3.99
N PRO A 124 -17.93 0.76 -4.30
CA PRO A 124 -18.38 0.04 -5.49
C PRO A 124 -17.82 0.62 -6.79
N GLY A 125 -17.35 -0.25 -7.69
CA GLY A 125 -16.78 0.14 -8.98
C GLY A 125 -15.33 0.62 -8.92
N MET A 126 -14.77 0.88 -7.73
CA MET A 126 -13.40 1.34 -7.59
C MET A 126 -12.41 0.17 -7.50
N ILE A 127 -11.34 0.26 -8.27
CA ILE A 127 -10.14 -0.55 -8.12
C ILE A 127 -9.00 0.39 -7.75
N ILE A 128 -8.28 0.03 -6.69
CA ILE A 128 -7.09 0.76 -6.29
C ILE A 128 -5.82 -0.05 -6.52
N HIS A 129 -4.70 0.66 -6.59
CA HIS A 129 -3.37 0.06 -6.61
C HIS A 129 -2.43 0.90 -5.74
N PRO A 130 -2.26 0.55 -4.45
CA PRO A 130 -1.29 1.21 -3.60
C PRO A 130 0.13 1.06 -4.18
N ASN A 131 0.91 2.13 -4.16
CA ASN A 131 2.34 2.09 -4.46
C ASN A 131 3.10 1.79 -3.17
N PRO A 132 3.97 0.76 -3.11
CA PRO A 132 4.79 0.50 -1.93
C PRO A 132 5.88 1.56 -1.69
N GLU A 133 6.19 2.38 -2.68
CA GLU A 133 7.30 3.33 -2.63
C GLU A 133 6.93 4.61 -1.85
N GLN A 134 7.88 5.09 -1.06
CA GLN A 134 7.86 6.41 -0.43
C GLN A 134 8.84 7.32 -1.18
N TYR A 135 8.39 8.54 -1.50
CA TYR A 135 9.16 9.51 -2.27
C TYR A 135 9.60 10.64 -1.34
N ASP A 136 10.88 10.93 -1.27
CA ASP A 136 11.41 11.98 -0.40
C ASP A 136 10.91 13.37 -0.85
N LEU A 137 10.38 14.14 0.10
CA LEU A 137 9.91 15.52 -0.08
C LEU A 137 10.73 16.52 0.74
N SER A 138 11.81 16.08 1.36
CA SER A 138 12.65 16.93 2.20
C SER A 138 13.13 18.17 1.43
N GLY A 139 12.95 19.34 2.01
CA GLY A 139 13.29 20.63 1.39
C GLY A 139 12.38 21.06 0.22
N SER A 140 11.29 20.33 -0.07
CA SER A 140 10.34 20.70 -1.14
C SER A 140 9.34 21.78 -0.72
N ASP A 141 9.08 21.90 0.59
CA ASP A 141 8.13 22.85 1.16
C ASP A 141 8.87 23.77 2.15
N PRO A 142 8.87 25.10 1.95
CA PRO A 142 9.56 26.04 2.86
C PRO A 142 9.03 25.99 4.30
N GLU A 143 7.77 25.60 4.50
CA GLU A 143 7.17 25.48 5.82
C GLU A 143 7.48 24.14 6.49
N TRP A 144 7.79 23.10 5.71
CA TRP A 144 7.97 21.73 6.17
C TRP A 144 9.29 21.14 5.67
N GLN A 145 10.28 21.08 6.55
CA GLN A 145 11.65 20.71 6.19
C GLN A 145 11.79 19.24 5.78
N LEU A 146 11.00 18.35 6.39
CA LEU A 146 11.04 16.91 6.16
C LEU A 146 9.69 16.42 5.63
N GLY A 147 9.73 15.41 4.77
CA GLY A 147 8.51 14.72 4.40
C GLY A 147 8.69 13.61 3.39
N CYS A 148 7.61 12.85 3.20
CA CYS A 148 7.54 11.85 2.15
C CYS A 148 6.16 11.85 1.47
N GLY A 149 6.16 11.50 0.19
CA GLY A 149 5.00 11.32 -0.65
C GLY A 149 4.71 9.85 -0.87
N MET A 150 3.44 9.48 -0.92
CA MET A 150 2.96 8.14 -1.25
C MET A 150 1.77 8.26 -2.21
N PHE A 151 1.57 7.24 -3.05
CA PHE A 151 0.52 7.26 -4.06
C PHE A 151 -0.34 6.02 -4.01
N ILE A 152 -1.64 6.21 -4.20
CA ILE A 152 -2.60 5.13 -4.45
C ILE A 152 -3.30 5.45 -5.77
N ALA A 153 -3.01 4.67 -6.80
CA ALA A 153 -3.68 4.78 -8.08
C ALA A 153 -5.13 4.29 -7.95
N MET A 154 -6.03 4.93 -8.67
CA MET A 154 -7.46 4.66 -8.66
C MET A 154 -7.96 4.52 -10.10
N ALA A 155 -8.75 3.48 -10.33
CA ALA A 155 -9.40 3.22 -11.60
C ALA A 155 -10.83 2.73 -11.35
N PHE A 156 -11.71 2.98 -12.33
CA PHE A 156 -13.11 2.56 -12.26
C PHE A 156 -13.41 1.62 -13.42
N TYR A 157 -13.99 0.46 -13.13
CA TYR A 157 -14.27 -0.55 -14.13
C TYR A 157 -15.74 -0.95 -14.15
N LYS A 158 -16.32 -1.05 -15.36
CA LYS A 158 -17.76 -1.29 -15.53
C LYS A 158 -18.20 -2.66 -15.01
N ASP A 159 -17.38 -3.68 -15.21
CA ASP A 159 -17.58 -5.04 -14.68
C ASP A 159 -17.53 -5.10 -13.14
N ARG A 160 -17.00 -4.07 -12.49
CA ARG A 160 -17.02 -3.89 -11.02
C ARG A 160 -18.17 -3.01 -10.53
N GLY A 161 -19.12 -2.67 -11.40
CA GLY A 161 -20.29 -1.85 -11.06
C GLY A 161 -20.11 -0.37 -11.36
N ALA A 162 -19.03 0.05 -12.02
CA ALA A 162 -18.89 1.43 -12.44
C ALA A 162 -19.76 1.75 -13.68
N PHE A 163 -20.23 2.99 -13.81
CA PHE A 163 -20.96 3.44 -14.99
C PHE A 163 -20.41 4.78 -15.52
N ILE A 164 -20.64 5.07 -16.80
CA ILE A 164 -20.17 6.32 -17.42
C ILE A 164 -20.88 7.50 -16.75
N GLY A 165 -20.11 8.51 -16.34
CA GLY A 165 -20.63 9.67 -15.63
C GLY A 165 -20.80 9.47 -14.12
N GLN A 166 -20.42 8.30 -13.58
CA GLN A 166 -20.41 8.08 -12.14
C GLN A 166 -19.40 9.01 -11.47
N THR A 167 -19.89 9.77 -10.49
CA THR A 167 -19.06 10.52 -9.55
C THR A 167 -18.96 9.75 -8.25
N VAL A 168 -17.74 9.56 -7.76
CA VAL A 168 -17.46 8.89 -6.50
C VAL A 168 -16.94 9.90 -5.50
N ASP A 169 -17.62 10.01 -4.37
CA ASP A 169 -17.18 10.85 -3.27
C ASP A 169 -16.20 10.08 -2.38
N LEU A 170 -14.94 10.52 -2.38
CA LEU A 170 -13.89 9.92 -1.54
C LEU A 170 -13.92 10.47 -0.11
N ARG A 171 -14.61 11.59 0.16
CA ARG A 171 -14.58 12.27 1.46
C ARG A 171 -14.95 11.34 2.62
N PRO A 172 -15.98 10.48 2.54
CA PRO A 172 -16.30 9.59 3.67
C PRO A 172 -15.14 8.67 4.05
N ALA A 173 -14.46 8.08 3.06
CA ALA A 173 -13.30 7.21 3.30
C ALA A 173 -12.12 8.01 3.86
N LEU A 174 -11.82 9.18 3.26
CA LEU A 174 -10.70 10.01 3.69
C LEU A 174 -10.93 10.60 5.09
N SER A 175 -12.14 11.07 5.41
CA SER A 175 -12.49 11.58 6.73
C SER A 175 -12.35 10.51 7.80
N GLN A 176 -12.86 9.30 7.55
CA GLN A 176 -12.71 8.20 8.50
C GLN A 176 -11.24 7.82 8.72
N PHE A 177 -10.41 7.88 7.67
CA PHE A 177 -8.97 7.68 7.82
C PHE A 177 -8.33 8.80 8.66
N VAL A 178 -8.67 10.06 8.41
CA VAL A 178 -8.19 11.21 9.19
C VAL A 178 -8.60 11.09 10.66
N ASP A 179 -9.80 10.60 10.96
CA ASP A 179 -10.26 10.35 12.33
C ASP A 179 -9.37 9.32 13.04
N VAL A 180 -8.96 8.26 12.33
CA VAL A 180 -8.03 7.25 12.85
C VAL A 180 -6.65 7.85 13.07
N ILE A 181 -6.13 8.65 12.12
CA ILE A 181 -4.83 9.31 12.28
C ILE A 181 -4.85 10.27 13.48
N SER A 182 -5.98 10.94 13.73
CA SER A 182 -6.19 11.87 14.84
C SER A 182 -6.22 11.21 16.23
N GLN A 183 -6.21 9.87 16.30
CA GLN A 183 -6.09 9.10 17.54
C GLN A 183 -4.62 8.86 17.95
N TRP A 184 -3.65 9.48 17.26
CA TRP A 184 -2.25 9.40 17.65
C TRP A 184 -2.03 9.99 19.05
N ASN A 185 -1.59 9.16 20.00
CA ASN A 185 -1.48 9.53 21.42
C ASN A 185 -0.51 10.70 21.68
N GLU A 186 0.50 10.89 20.84
CA GLU A 186 1.51 11.95 21.01
C GLU A 186 1.17 13.23 20.23
N LYS A 187 0.02 13.30 19.55
CA LYS A 187 -0.32 14.44 18.69
C LYS A 187 -0.25 15.79 19.40
N ASP A 188 -0.67 15.84 20.66
CA ASP A 188 -0.78 17.09 21.43
C ASP A 188 0.62 17.63 21.76
N ASN A 189 1.62 16.74 21.95
CA ASN A 189 3.02 17.09 22.19
C ASN A 189 3.68 17.75 20.98
N TYR A 190 3.16 17.47 19.78
CA TYR A 190 3.75 17.89 18.50
C TYR A 190 2.80 18.77 17.68
N THR A 191 1.85 19.43 18.35
CA THR A 191 0.88 20.31 17.69
C THR A 191 1.58 21.34 16.80
N GLY A 192 1.22 21.40 15.52
CA GLY A 192 1.81 22.30 14.54
C GLY A 192 3.18 21.88 13.99
N GLN A 193 3.70 20.71 14.38
CA GLN A 193 4.99 20.20 13.90
C GLN A 193 4.86 19.07 12.87
N PHE A 194 3.65 18.68 12.51
CA PHE A 194 3.36 17.69 11.48
C PHE A 194 2.13 18.07 10.67
N LEU A 195 2.06 17.56 9.43
CA LEU A 195 0.92 17.74 8.54
C LEU A 195 0.75 16.50 7.65
N LEU A 196 -0.49 16.01 7.56
CA LEU A 196 -0.90 15.02 6.56
C LEU A 196 -1.72 15.72 5.47
N ARG A 197 -1.24 15.68 4.23
CA ARG A 197 -1.93 16.24 3.07
C ARG A 197 -2.46 15.12 2.19
N LEU A 198 -3.77 15.12 1.94
CA LEU A 198 -4.43 14.17 1.05
C LEU A 198 -4.95 14.93 -0.18
N LYS A 199 -4.49 14.56 -1.38
CA LYS A 199 -4.89 15.21 -2.63
C LYS A 199 -5.28 14.17 -3.66
N GLN A 200 -6.41 14.37 -4.33
CA GLN A 200 -6.68 13.67 -5.58
C GLN A 200 -5.96 14.42 -6.71
N ILE A 201 -5.15 13.69 -7.49
CA ILE A 201 -4.42 14.24 -8.63
C ILE A 201 -4.64 13.38 -9.88
N ARG A 202 -4.60 14.01 -11.04
CA ARG A 202 -4.57 13.31 -12.34
C ARG A 202 -3.13 13.06 -12.78
N SER A 203 -2.93 12.17 -13.75
CA SER A 203 -1.61 11.92 -14.33
C SER A 203 -0.93 13.18 -14.85
N SER A 204 -1.71 14.15 -15.35
CA SER A 204 -1.20 15.46 -15.80
C SER A 204 -0.73 16.39 -14.67
N GLN A 205 -1.03 16.05 -13.41
CA GLN A 205 -0.68 16.81 -12.21
C GLN A 205 0.32 16.05 -11.34
N LEU A 206 0.91 14.98 -11.86
CA LEU A 206 1.93 14.23 -11.14
C LEU A 206 3.15 15.13 -10.90
N PRO A 207 3.70 15.12 -9.68
CA PRO A 207 4.85 15.94 -9.35
C PRO A 207 6.12 15.39 -10.00
N ALA A 208 7.06 16.28 -10.32
CA ALA A 208 8.30 15.94 -11.02
C ALA A 208 9.11 14.87 -10.27
N TYR A 209 9.24 14.98 -8.93
CA TYR A 209 9.98 14.02 -8.11
C TYR A 209 9.50 12.56 -8.28
N ALA A 210 8.20 12.36 -8.55
CA ALA A 210 7.62 11.03 -8.71
C ALA A 210 7.97 10.44 -10.08
N LEU A 211 7.95 11.28 -11.13
CA LEU A 211 8.32 10.89 -12.49
C LEU A 211 9.82 10.65 -12.62
N ASP A 212 10.63 11.52 -12.02
CA ASP A 212 12.09 11.43 -12.03
C ASP A 212 12.56 10.15 -11.34
N ALA A 213 11.96 9.79 -10.20
CA ALA A 213 12.28 8.55 -9.49
C ALA A 213 11.94 7.29 -10.33
N GLU A 214 10.83 7.29 -11.06
CA GLU A 214 10.50 6.18 -11.97
C GLU A 214 11.49 6.10 -13.14
N GLU A 215 11.87 7.24 -13.71
CA GLU A 215 12.85 7.30 -14.79
C GLU A 215 14.26 6.88 -14.33
N GLN A 216 14.69 7.29 -13.15
CA GLN A 216 15.95 6.87 -12.55
C GLN A 216 16.00 5.36 -12.34
N LYS A 217 14.91 4.73 -11.85
CA LYS A 217 14.82 3.27 -11.73
C LYS A 217 14.94 2.57 -13.08
N ARG A 218 14.38 3.15 -14.15
CA ARG A 218 14.56 2.64 -15.52
C ARG A 218 15.97 2.84 -16.06
N ARG A 219 16.68 3.89 -15.65
CA ARG A 219 18.05 4.20 -16.11
C ARG A 219 19.14 3.46 -15.32
N ALA A 220 18.92 3.17 -14.04
CA ALA A 220 19.87 2.48 -13.16
C ALA A 220 20.05 0.98 -13.46
N ARG A 221 19.72 0.55 -14.68
CA ARG A 221 19.88 -0.83 -15.15
C ARG A 221 21.38 -1.16 -15.28
N PRO A 222 21.83 -2.32 -14.79
CA PRO A 222 23.10 -2.91 -15.23
C PRO A 222 23.01 -3.43 -16.68
#